data_AF-F1LEQ7-F1
#
_entry.id   AF-F1LEQ7-F1
#
_cell.length_a   1.000
_cell.length_b   1.000
_cell.length_c   1.000
_cell.angle_alpha   90.00
_cell.angle_beta   90.00
_cell.angle_gamma   90.00
#
_symmetry.space_group_name_H-M   'P 1'
#
loop_
_entity.id
_entity.type
_entity.pdbx_description
1 polymer ?
#
loop_
_entity_poly.entity_id
_entity_poly.type
_entity_poly.pdbx_seq_one_letter_code
_entity_poly.pdbx_strand_id
1 'polypeptide(L)'
;METPTKYDAIQMYKALKGLGTRESTLIDVLCSRTNAELLAIKREFEKEYGVSLEDRIVGDTSGDFQALLVALLQGNRDMSYNVDVPRAREEAKKLMGNKERKEKPKSIQW
;
A
#
# COMPACT_ATOMS: atom_id res chain seq x y z
N MET A 1 -12.34 -16.47 -19.32
CA MET A 1 -11.39 -16.25 -18.21
C MET A 1 -11.27 -14.75 -18.02
N GLU A 2 -11.29 -14.25 -16.79
CA GLU A 2 -11.04 -12.83 -16.51
C GLU A 2 -9.57 -12.50 -16.81
N THR A 3 -9.28 -11.29 -17.31
CA THR A 3 -7.90 -10.83 -17.44
C THR A 3 -7.32 -10.58 -16.04
N PRO A 4 -5.99 -10.65 -15.86
CA PRO A 4 -5.38 -10.37 -14.56
C PRO A 4 -5.81 -9.02 -13.95
N THR A 5 -5.86 -7.97 -14.77
CA THR A 5 -6.33 -6.63 -14.35
C THR A 5 -7.79 -6.64 -13.90
N LYS A 6 -8.68 -7.33 -14.63
CA LYS A 6 -10.09 -7.42 -14.26
C LYS A 6 -10.27 -8.20 -12.96
N TYR A 7 -9.51 -9.28 -12.79
CA TYR A 7 -9.51 -10.04 -11.54
C TYR A 7 -9.09 -9.17 -10.35
N ASP A 8 -7.98 -8.43 -10.46
CA ASP A 8 -7.50 -7.54 -9.40
C ASP A 8 -8.55 -6.46 -9.08
N ALA A 9 -9.17 -5.82 -10.08
CA ALA A 9 -10.24 -4.85 -9.86
C ALA A 9 -11.43 -5.45 -9.09
N ILE A 10 -11.83 -6.68 -9.42
CA ILE A 10 -12.90 -7.41 -8.72
C ILE A 10 -12.50 -7.73 -7.27
N GLN A 11 -11.25 -8.14 -7.02
CA GLN A 11 -10.78 -8.41 -5.66
C GLN A 11 -10.73 -7.13 -4.83
N MET A 12 -10.26 -6.02 -5.39
CA MET A 12 -10.27 -4.71 -4.71
C MET A 12 -11.69 -4.29 -4.34
N TYR A 13 -12.67 -4.47 -5.24
CA TYR A 13 -14.06 -4.13 -4.94
C TYR A 13 -14.63 -5.01 -3.83
N LYS A 14 -14.37 -6.32 -3.87
CA LYS A 14 -14.78 -7.25 -2.82
C LYS A 14 -14.13 -6.93 -1.47
N ALA A 15 -12.88 -6.45 -1.48
CA ALA A 15 -12.15 -6.09 -0.27
C ALA A 15 -12.70 -4.83 0.40
N LEU A 16 -13.26 -3.90 -0.40
CA LEU A 16 -13.82 -2.61 0.03
C LEU A 16 -15.35 -2.64 0.16
N LYS A 17 -16.00 -3.80 0.01
CA LYS A 17 -17.45 -3.95 0.04
C LYS A 17 -17.89 -4.69 1.28
N GLY A 18 -18.74 -4.04 2.08
CA GLY A 18 -19.47 -4.66 3.17
C GLY A 18 -19.13 -4.01 4.51
N LEU A 19 -19.40 -4.74 5.59
CA LEU A 19 -19.03 -4.31 6.93
C LEU A 19 -17.58 -4.73 7.20
N GLY A 20 -16.68 -3.76 7.19
CA GLY A 20 -15.25 -3.94 7.35
C GLY A 20 -14.51 -4.14 6.03
N THR A 21 -13.18 -4.11 6.12
CA THR A 21 -12.28 -4.06 4.96
C THR A 21 -11.32 -5.25 4.99
N ARG A 22 -11.13 -5.91 3.85
CA ARG A 22 -10.11 -6.99 3.74
C ARG A 22 -8.75 -6.38 3.42
N GLU A 23 -8.11 -5.85 4.45
CA GLU A 23 -6.84 -5.13 4.36
C GLU A 23 -5.74 -5.95 3.66
N SER A 24 -5.65 -7.25 3.93
CA SER A 24 -4.63 -8.12 3.32
C SER A 24 -4.72 -8.13 1.79
N THR A 25 -5.94 -8.15 1.23
CA THR A 25 -6.14 -8.09 -0.22
C THR A 25 -5.71 -6.75 -0.80
N LEU A 26 -5.99 -5.65 -0.10
CA LEU A 26 -5.54 -4.31 -0.53
C LEU A 26 -4.01 -4.23 -0.53
N ILE A 27 -3.37 -4.75 0.53
CA ILE A 27 -1.91 -4.78 0.67
C ILE A 27 -1.29 -5.64 -0.43
N ASP A 28 -1.81 -6.85 -0.66
CA ASP A 28 -1.28 -7.76 -1.68
C ASP A 28 -1.29 -7.09 -3.06
N VAL A 29 -2.41 -6.47 -3.44
CA VAL A 29 -2.54 -5.80 -4.74
C VAL A 29 -1.68 -4.54 -4.83
N LEU A 30 -1.76 -3.64 -3.85
CA LEU A 30 -1.10 -2.34 -3.95
C LEU A 30 0.42 -2.41 -3.74
N CYS A 31 0.92 -3.41 -3.01
CA CYS A 31 2.34 -3.54 -2.75
C CYS A 31 3.10 -4.34 -3.81
N SER A 32 2.44 -5.24 -4.55
CA SER A 32 3.15 -6.15 -5.46
C SER A 32 3.02 -5.80 -6.96
N ARG A 33 2.10 -4.90 -7.32
CA ARG A 33 1.84 -4.52 -8.72
C ARG A 33 2.78 -3.39 -9.15
N THR A 34 3.13 -3.37 -10.42
CA THR A 34 3.89 -2.30 -11.06
C THR A 34 3.03 -1.05 -11.25
N ASN A 35 3.67 0.10 -11.48
CA ASN A 35 2.96 1.35 -11.76
C ASN A 35 1.97 1.24 -12.92
N ALA A 36 2.36 0.54 -14.01
CA ALA A 36 1.52 0.35 -15.18
C ALA A 36 0.30 -0.54 -14.89
N GLU A 37 0.49 -1.61 -14.10
CA GLU A 37 -0.59 -2.50 -13.67
C GLU A 37 -1.57 -1.77 -12.75
N LEU A 38 -1.07 -0.97 -11.79
CA LEU A 38 -1.93 -0.16 -10.90
C LEU A 38 -2.79 0.83 -11.70
N LEU A 39 -2.22 1.49 -12.71
CA LEU A 39 -2.98 2.37 -13.60
C LEU A 39 -4.05 1.62 -14.39
N ALA A 40 -3.74 0.41 -14.87
CA ALA A 40 -4.70 -0.44 -15.56
C ALA A 40 -5.83 -0.88 -14.62
N ILE A 41 -5.51 -1.26 -13.37
CA ILE A 41 -6.50 -1.63 -12.35
C ILE A 41 -7.41 -0.45 -12.02
N LYS A 42 -6.88 0.76 -11.84
CA LYS A 42 -7.68 1.98 -11.61
C LYS A 42 -8.73 2.19 -12.70
N ARG A 43 -8.29 2.11 -13.97
CA ARG A 43 -9.17 2.30 -15.14
C ARG A 43 -10.24 1.21 -15.25
N GLU A 44 -9.87 -0.06 -15.06
CA GLU A 44 -10.83 -1.16 -15.14
C GLU A 44 -11.82 -1.13 -13.96
N PHE A 45 -11.36 -0.78 -12.76
CA PHE A 45 -12.22 -0.61 -11.59
C PHE A 45 -13.26 0.49 -11.82
N GLU A 46 -12.84 1.66 -12.27
CA GLU A 46 -13.74 2.79 -12.52
C GLU A 46 -14.75 2.48 -13.62
N LYS A 47 -14.31 1.80 -14.68
CA LYS A 47 -15.18 1.33 -15.76
C LYS A 47 -16.24 0.34 -15.27
N GLU A 48 -15.89 -0.60 -14.39
CA GLU A 48 -16.80 -1.64 -13.92
C GLU A 48 -17.76 -1.14 -12.82
N TYR A 49 -17.32 -0.22 -11.95
CA TYR A 49 -18.05 0.18 -10.74
C TYR A 49 -18.54 1.63 -10.72
N GLY A 50 -18.16 2.45 -11.71
CA GLY A 50 -18.62 3.84 -11.84
C GLY A 50 -18.13 4.80 -10.75
N VAL A 51 -17.13 4.39 -9.97
CA VAL A 51 -16.46 5.20 -8.95
C VAL A 51 -14.97 4.92 -9.00
N SER A 52 -14.15 5.93 -8.75
CA SER A 52 -12.70 5.74 -8.75
C SER A 52 -12.29 4.79 -7.62
N LEU A 53 -11.24 4.00 -7.85
CA LEU A 53 -10.68 3.12 -6.82
C LEU A 53 -10.14 3.93 -5.63
N GLU A 54 -9.64 5.14 -5.88
CA GLU A 54 -9.11 6.03 -4.85
C GLU A 54 -10.21 6.51 -3.90
N ASP A 55 -11.32 7.03 -4.45
CA ASP A 55 -12.48 7.46 -3.66
C ASP A 55 -13.03 6.31 -2.82
N ARG A 56 -13.03 5.09 -3.37
CA ARG A 56 -13.48 3.92 -2.65
C ARG A 56 -12.56 3.54 -1.50
N ILE A 57 -11.24 3.65 -1.66
CA ILE A 57 -10.27 3.42 -0.58
C ILE A 57 -10.41 4.49 0.50
N VAL A 58 -10.54 5.76 0.11
CA VAL A 58 -10.73 6.88 1.05
C VAL A 58 -12.03 6.74 1.85
N GLY A 59 -13.10 6.24 1.23
CA GLY A 59 -14.38 6.03 1.89
C GLY A 59 -14.43 4.86 2.88
N ASP A 60 -13.52 3.88 2.75
CA ASP A 60 -13.57 2.62 3.51
C ASP A 60 -12.38 2.42 4.47
N THR A 61 -11.37 3.29 4.40
CA THR A 61 -10.18 3.24 5.27
C THR A 61 -9.97 4.57 5.99
N SER A 62 -9.06 4.63 6.97
CA SER A 62 -8.75 5.88 7.68
C SER A 62 -7.30 5.93 8.18
N GLY A 63 -6.87 7.11 8.64
CA GLY A 63 -5.58 7.33 9.28
C GLY A 63 -4.38 7.05 8.37
N ASP A 64 -3.27 6.64 8.99
CA ASP A 64 -2.00 6.38 8.29
C ASP A 64 -2.13 5.24 7.27
N PHE A 65 -3.01 4.27 7.52
CA PHE A 65 -3.27 3.18 6.59
C PHE A 65 -3.87 3.71 5.29
N GLN A 66 -4.93 4.52 5.36
CA GLN A 66 -5.50 5.18 4.19
C GLN A 66 -4.45 6.00 3.43
N ALA A 67 -3.69 6.82 4.14
CA ALA A 67 -2.66 7.66 3.54
C ALA A 67 -1.62 6.82 2.76
N LEU A 68 -1.19 5.70 3.33
CA LEU A 68 -0.28 4.76 2.68
C LEU A 68 -0.89 4.12 1.44
N LEU A 69 -2.14 3.64 1.51
CA LEU A 69 -2.81 3.01 0.36
C LEU A 69 -2.98 3.99 -0.81
N VAL A 70 -3.38 5.23 -0.52
CA VAL A 70 -3.52 6.29 -1.54
C VAL A 70 -2.16 6.61 -2.16
N ALA A 71 -1.09 6.69 -1.36
CA ALA A 71 0.26 6.94 -1.85
C ALA A 71 0.76 5.81 -2.78
N LEU A 72 0.50 4.55 -2.42
CA LEU A 72 0.82 3.40 -3.27
C LEU A 72 0.04 3.44 -4.59
N LEU A 73 -1.26 3.75 -4.52
CA LEU A 73 -2.15 3.82 -5.68
C LEU A 73 -1.78 4.92 -6.69
N GLN A 74 -0.97 5.91 -6.29
CA GLN A 74 -0.44 6.91 -7.24
C GLN A 74 0.46 6.28 -8.30
N GLY A 75 1.07 5.12 -8.03
CA GLY A 75 1.87 4.39 -9.02
C GLY A 75 3.06 5.20 -9.53
N ASN A 76 3.70 5.99 -8.65
CA ASN A 76 4.84 6.86 -8.98
C ASN A 76 6.17 6.33 -8.40
N ARG A 77 6.27 5.02 -8.15
CA ARG A 77 7.51 4.41 -7.65
C ARG A 77 8.60 4.47 -8.72
N ASP A 78 9.82 4.82 -8.35
CA ASP A 78 10.97 4.62 -9.25
C ASP A 78 11.16 3.11 -9.50
N MET A 79 10.92 2.69 -10.74
CA MET A 79 11.04 1.29 -11.17
C MET A 79 12.40 1.00 -11.81
N SER A 80 13.33 1.96 -11.81
CA SER A 80 14.68 1.75 -12.32
C SER A 80 15.51 0.88 -11.38
N TYR A 81 16.53 0.23 -11.92
CA TYR A 81 17.51 -0.54 -11.13
C TYR A 81 18.65 0.33 -10.60
N ASN A 82 18.52 1.66 -10.69
CA ASN A 82 19.56 2.58 -10.24
C ASN A 82 19.54 2.67 -8.72
N VAL A 83 20.68 2.42 -8.08
CA VAL A 83 20.78 2.44 -6.62
C VAL A 83 21.66 3.61 -6.17
N ASP A 84 21.06 4.55 -5.44
CA ASP A 84 21.78 5.59 -4.69
C ASP A 84 22.18 5.06 -3.30
N VAL A 85 23.38 4.48 -3.21
CA VAL A 85 23.89 3.87 -1.97
C VAL A 85 24.02 4.89 -0.83
N PRO A 86 24.57 6.11 -1.03
CA PRO A 86 24.56 7.14 0.00
C PRO A 86 23.17 7.45 0.57
N ARG A 87 22.18 7.68 -0.30
CA ARG A 87 20.81 7.96 0.12
C ARG A 87 20.19 6.77 0.86
N ALA A 88 20.37 5.55 0.36
CA ALA A 88 19.87 4.34 1.01
C ALA A 88 20.42 4.19 2.45
N ARG A 89 21.70 4.52 2.68
CA ARG A 89 22.29 4.52 4.03
C ARG A 89 21.67 5.59 4.94
N GLU A 90 21.38 6.77 4.40
CA GLU A 90 20.74 7.85 5.15
C GLU A 90 19.31 7.48 5.55
N GLU A 91 18.51 6.96 4.61
CA GLU A 91 17.14 6.50 4.87
C GLU A 91 17.11 5.35 5.88
N ALA A 92 18.04 4.39 5.78
CA ALA A 92 18.17 3.32 6.77
C ALA A 92 18.43 3.85 8.19
N LYS A 93 19.28 4.88 8.33
CA LYS A 93 19.51 5.55 9.63
C LYS A 93 18.26 6.22 10.15
N LYS A 94 17.52 6.95 9.30
CA LYS A 94 16.25 7.60 9.67
C LYS A 94 15.22 6.58 10.16
N LEU A 95 15.08 5.46 9.46
CA LEU A 95 14.17 4.37 9.84
C LEU A 95 14.56 3.72 11.18
N MET A 96 15.85 3.59 11.47
CA MET A 96 16.34 3.04 12.75
C MET A 96 16.18 4.04 13.92
N GLY A 97 16.32 5.33 13.66
CA GLY A 97 16.22 6.39 14.66
C GLY A 97 14.81 6.63 15.22
N ASN A 98 13.78 6.13 14.54
CA ASN A 98 12.38 6.26 14.97
C ASN A 98 11.86 5.06 15.77
N LYS A 99 12.73 4.10 16.13
CA LYS A 99 12.39 3.07 17.13
C LYS A 99 12.68 3.66 18.51
N GLU A 100 11.63 3.97 19.27
CA GLU A 100 11.75 4.05 20.73
C GLU A 100 12.44 2.77 21.19
N ARG A 101 13.67 2.90 21.73
CA ARG A 101 14.26 1.79 22.48
C ARG A 101 13.35 1.60 23.68
N LYS A 102 12.51 0.56 23.67
CA LYS A 102 11.98 0.02 24.93
C LYS A 102 13.19 -0.53 25.68
N GLU A 103 13.82 0.33 26.49
CA GLU A 103 14.90 -0.09 27.37
C GLU A 103 14.38 -1.27 28.19
N LYS A 104 15.12 -2.39 28.16
CA LYS A 104 14.85 -3.49 29.08
C LYS A 104 15.04 -2.95 30.50
N PRO A 105 14.15 -3.23 31.46
CA PRO A 105 14.30 -2.74 32.82
C PRO A 105 15.68 -3.14 33.34
N LYS A 106 16.40 -2.17 33.93
CA LYS A 106 17.73 -2.39 34.52
C LYS A 106 17.64 -3.57 35.47
N SER A 107 18.47 -4.58 35.21
CA SER A 107 18.64 -5.77 36.03
C SER A 107 18.77 -5.39 37.51
N ILE A 108 17.90 -5.95 38.35
CA ILE A 108 18.04 -5.90 39.80
C ILE A 108 19.37 -6.59 40.11
N GLN A 109 20.32 -5.83 40.66
CA GLN A 109 21.53 -6.38 41.22
C GLN A 109 21.17 -7.00 42.58
N TRP A 110 21.53 -8.27 42.76
CA TRP A 110 21.65 -8.91 44.07
C TRP A 110 23.12 -8.88 44.47
#